data_AF-A0A1T3CRN2-F1
#
_entry.id   AF-A0A1T3CRN2-F1
#
_cell.length_a   1.000
_cell.length_b   1.000
_cell.length_c   1.000
_cell.angle_alpha   90.00
_cell.angle_beta   90.00
_cell.angle_gamma   90.00
#
_symmetry.space_group_name_H-M   'P 1'
#
loop_
_entity.id
_entity.type
_entity.pdbx_description
1 polymer ?
#
loop_
_entity_poly.entity_id
_entity_poly.type
_entity_poly.pdbx_seq_one_letter_code
_entity_poly.pdbx_strand_id
1 'polypeptide(L)'
;MSETYEQYKVDLDGTLGGPEELFPNLKKVKVEAQPLPLEPGYVRQGYDVADFDPVSGCGSSNVDGTLSKFMIVRDDGIVKAPSNLPWEEAACLPVAGGSAWNALFHGPTPVKPGDFVLTEGTGGLSTFAIQIASAAGASVISTSSSDDKLEVAKRLGATYTINYAKHPKWSEKVLEFTGNRGVDHVVDVIGLPTAAEAVRSLRTGGQVTFIGFLGGQAPPPDLVNTLLAGGKTARGMLAASKPMIEELVRAVEMNNIHPQIGQVFDWNEARKAYAALASGSVVGKVVIRI
;
A
#
# COMPACT_ATOMS: atom_id res chain seq x y z
N MET A 1 11.19 -34.42 12.79
CA MET A 1 9.84 -34.91 13.10
C MET A 1 8.87 -33.88 12.56
N SER A 2 8.06 -34.27 11.57
CA SER A 2 7.12 -33.42 10.86
C SER A 2 5.92 -33.11 11.75
N GLU A 3 5.69 -31.84 12.07
CA GLU A 3 4.45 -31.41 12.69
C GLU A 3 3.47 -30.98 11.60
N THR A 4 2.45 -31.81 11.43
CA THR A 4 1.28 -31.61 10.58
C THR A 4 0.36 -30.58 11.22
N TYR A 5 0.13 -29.45 10.55
CA TYR A 5 -0.92 -28.51 10.91
C TYR A 5 -2.18 -28.88 10.12
N GLU A 6 -3.19 -29.44 10.79
CA GLU A 6 -4.53 -29.58 10.21
C GLU A 6 -5.23 -28.21 10.22
N GLN A 7 -5.48 -27.66 9.04
CA GLN A 7 -6.30 -26.46 8.86
C GLN A 7 -7.79 -26.83 8.97
N TYR A 8 -8.52 -26.21 9.89
CA TYR A 8 -9.98 -26.30 9.93
C TYR A 8 -10.59 -25.16 9.12
N LYS A 9 -11.42 -25.52 8.14
CA LYS A 9 -12.20 -24.62 7.30
C LYS A 9 -13.52 -24.33 8.01
N VAL A 10 -13.81 -23.06 8.30
CA VAL A 10 -15.10 -22.67 8.90
C VAL A 10 -15.93 -21.94 7.83
N ASP A 11 -16.89 -22.64 7.24
CA ASP A 11 -17.98 -22.00 6.50
C ASP A 11 -18.96 -21.41 7.52
N LEU A 12 -19.17 -20.09 7.50
CA LEU A 12 -20.18 -19.43 8.34
C LEU A 12 -21.27 -18.81 7.48
N ASP A 13 -22.21 -19.66 7.09
CA ASP A 13 -23.58 -19.22 6.79
C ASP A 13 -24.28 -18.87 8.10
N GLY A 14 -24.75 -17.63 8.19
CA GLY A 14 -25.92 -17.20 8.99
C GLY A 14 -26.09 -17.71 10.43
N THR A 15 -25.92 -16.76 11.37
CA THR A 15 -26.59 -16.64 12.69
C THR A 15 -26.20 -17.55 13.87
N LEU A 16 -25.95 -16.84 15.00
CA LEU A 16 -26.14 -17.17 16.44
C LEU A 16 -25.05 -17.91 17.22
N GLY A 17 -24.90 -17.49 18.49
CA GLY A 17 -24.34 -18.27 19.60
C GLY A 17 -22.98 -17.77 20.11
N GLY A 18 -22.84 -17.61 21.43
CA GLY A 18 -21.52 -17.44 22.05
C GLY A 18 -20.62 -18.66 21.80
N PRO A 19 -19.30 -18.55 22.06
CA PRO A 19 -18.29 -19.51 21.57
C PRO A 19 -18.47 -20.97 22.04
N GLU A 20 -19.29 -21.22 23.06
CA GLU A 20 -19.51 -22.55 23.63
C GLU A 20 -20.68 -23.32 22.99
N GLU A 21 -21.65 -22.63 22.37
CA GLU A 21 -22.82 -23.30 21.76
C GLU A 21 -22.56 -23.78 20.32
N LEU A 22 -21.57 -23.23 19.63
CA LEU A 22 -21.27 -23.53 18.22
C LEU A 22 -20.31 -24.73 18.02
N PHE A 23 -19.63 -25.21 19.06
CA PHE A 23 -18.52 -26.17 18.89
C PHE A 23 -18.44 -27.27 19.98
N PRO A 24 -19.30 -28.30 19.96
CA PRO A 24 -19.29 -29.38 20.96
C PRO A 24 -18.06 -30.31 20.90
N ASN A 25 -17.24 -30.24 19.83
CA ASN A 25 -16.07 -31.09 19.61
C ASN A 25 -14.73 -30.34 19.62
N LEU A 26 -14.68 -29.12 20.14
CA LEU A 26 -13.41 -28.39 20.30
C LEU A 26 -12.54 -29.15 21.32
N LYS A 27 -11.62 -29.99 20.85
CA LYS A 27 -10.54 -30.50 21.70
C LYS A 27 -9.83 -29.26 22.23
N LYS A 28 -9.73 -29.12 23.55
CA LYS A 28 -9.02 -28.03 24.22
C LYS A 28 -7.69 -27.80 23.52
N VAL A 29 -7.64 -26.81 22.63
CA VAL A 29 -6.38 -26.19 22.26
C VAL A 29 -5.97 -25.53 23.56
N LYS A 30 -4.86 -25.98 24.12
CA LYS A 30 -4.24 -25.29 25.24
C LYS A 30 -3.75 -23.98 24.65
N VAL A 31 -4.62 -22.96 24.68
CA VAL A 31 -4.23 -21.59 24.35
C VAL A 31 -3.33 -21.17 25.51
N GLU A 32 -2.02 -21.41 25.38
CA GLU A 32 -1.04 -21.05 26.41
C GLU A 32 -0.84 -19.53 26.49
N ALA A 33 -1.32 -18.79 25.50
CA ALA A 33 -1.56 -17.36 25.59
C ALA A 33 -3.05 -17.12 25.86
N GLN A 34 -3.41 -16.22 26.78
CA GLN A 34 -4.78 -15.70 26.76
C GLN A 34 -5.04 -15.11 25.37
N PRO A 35 -6.20 -15.41 24.72
CA PRO A 35 -6.64 -14.65 23.57
C PRO A 35 -6.73 -13.20 24.03
N LEU A 36 -5.74 -12.39 23.68
CA LEU A 36 -5.83 -10.97 23.90
C LEU A 36 -6.94 -10.50 22.95
N PRO A 37 -8.02 -9.87 23.43
CA PRO A 37 -8.81 -9.07 22.52
C PRO A 37 -7.82 -8.16 21.78
N LEU A 38 -7.98 -8.01 20.46
CA LEU A 38 -7.39 -6.87 19.78
C LEU A 38 -8.06 -5.65 20.41
N GLU A 39 -7.47 -5.18 21.51
CA GLU A 39 -7.91 -4.00 22.21
C GLU A 39 -7.78 -2.81 21.27
N PRO A 40 -8.53 -1.73 21.54
CA PRO A 40 -8.44 -0.57 20.69
C PRO A 40 -7.01 -0.08 20.48
N GLY A 41 -6.51 -0.12 19.24
CA GLY A 41 -5.17 0.37 18.90
C GLY A 41 -4.17 -0.62 18.31
N TYR A 42 -4.57 -1.65 17.56
CA TYR A 42 -3.64 -2.52 16.80
C TYR A 42 -4.08 -2.71 15.34
N VAL A 43 -3.11 -2.80 14.42
CA VAL A 43 -3.29 -3.10 12.99
C VAL A 43 -2.40 -4.28 12.59
N ARG A 44 -2.88 -5.11 11.65
CA ARG A 44 -2.16 -6.31 11.19
C ARG A 44 -0.90 -5.96 10.40
N GLN A 45 0.11 -6.81 10.44
CA GLN A 45 1.40 -6.70 9.75
C GLN A 45 1.33 -6.96 8.22
N GLY A 46 2.39 -6.57 7.52
CA GLY A 46 2.89 -7.22 6.30
C GLY A 46 4.14 -8.06 6.59
N TYR A 47 4.34 -9.16 5.87
CA TYR A 47 5.37 -10.18 6.11
C TYR A 47 6.81 -9.64 6.06
N ASP A 48 7.77 -10.35 6.66
CA ASP A 48 9.19 -10.12 6.34
C ASP A 48 9.39 -10.33 4.82
N VAL A 49 9.96 -9.34 4.16
CA VAL A 49 10.13 -9.34 2.70
C VAL A 49 11.08 -10.43 2.22
N ALA A 50 12.01 -10.88 3.07
CA ALA A 50 12.96 -11.95 2.73
C ALA A 50 12.30 -13.34 2.73
N ASP A 51 11.29 -13.54 3.57
CA ASP A 51 10.55 -14.79 3.74
C ASP A 51 9.10 -14.67 3.23
N PHE A 52 8.80 -13.66 2.41
CA PHE A 52 7.44 -13.42 1.95
C PHE A 52 7.01 -14.51 0.96
N ASP A 53 6.10 -15.37 1.42
CA ASP A 53 5.34 -16.26 0.56
C ASP A 53 4.03 -15.58 0.12
N PRO A 54 3.85 -15.24 -1.17
CA PRO A 54 2.63 -14.62 -1.69
C PRO A 54 1.36 -15.42 -1.41
N VAL A 55 1.44 -16.75 -1.22
CA VAL A 55 0.26 -17.57 -0.91
C VAL A 55 -0.06 -17.63 0.58
N SER A 56 0.83 -17.13 1.45
CA SER A 56 0.62 -17.09 2.90
C SER A 56 -0.12 -15.84 3.40
N GLY A 57 -0.37 -14.86 2.52
CA GLY A 57 -1.11 -13.61 2.76
C GLY A 57 -2.54 -13.80 3.27
N CYS A 58 -3.00 -13.13 4.34
CA CYS A 58 -4.44 -13.16 4.65
C CYS A 58 -5.28 -12.63 3.48
N GLY A 59 -6.33 -13.36 3.13
CA GLY A 59 -7.16 -13.11 1.97
C GLY A 59 -6.54 -13.59 0.65
N SER A 60 -5.41 -14.32 0.71
CA SER A 60 -4.92 -15.12 -0.40
C SER A 60 -5.83 -16.35 -0.62
N SER A 61 -5.51 -17.16 -1.63
CA SER A 61 -6.33 -18.33 -1.99
C SER A 61 -6.54 -19.33 -0.85
N ASN A 62 -5.58 -19.47 0.06
CA ASN A 62 -5.56 -20.55 1.07
C ASN A 62 -5.55 -20.02 2.52
N VAL A 63 -5.74 -18.72 2.74
CA VAL A 63 -5.67 -18.10 4.06
C VAL A 63 -6.82 -17.11 4.23
N ASP A 64 -7.54 -17.21 5.36
CA ASP A 64 -8.68 -16.35 5.65
C ASP A 64 -8.32 -14.85 5.60
N GLY A 65 -9.27 -14.06 5.09
CA GLY A 65 -9.15 -12.61 4.99
C GLY A 65 -9.45 -11.88 6.28
N THR A 66 -9.33 -10.55 6.25
CA THR A 66 -9.56 -9.69 7.42
C THR A 66 -10.99 -9.14 7.52
N LEU A 67 -11.85 -9.39 6.53
CA LEU A 67 -13.26 -9.01 6.57
C LEU A 67 -14.03 -10.04 7.41
N SER A 68 -13.79 -10.03 8.72
CA SER A 68 -14.42 -10.89 9.73
C SER A 68 -14.52 -10.15 11.05
N LYS A 69 -15.57 -10.44 11.85
CA LYS A 69 -15.73 -9.88 13.20
C LYS A 69 -14.62 -10.30 14.16
N PHE A 70 -14.03 -11.47 13.92
CA PHE A 70 -12.93 -12.02 14.71
C PHE A 70 -11.90 -12.64 13.79
N MET A 71 -10.63 -12.56 14.16
CA MET A 71 -9.55 -13.24 13.46
C MET A 71 -8.48 -13.73 14.45
N ILE A 72 -7.84 -14.84 14.11
CA ILE A 72 -6.68 -15.35 14.84
C ILE A 72 -5.43 -14.88 14.09
N VAL A 73 -4.53 -14.22 14.80
CA VAL A 73 -3.26 -13.73 14.28
C VAL A 73 -2.13 -14.20 15.16
N ARG A 74 -0.96 -14.38 14.55
CA ARG A 74 0.28 -14.54 15.30
C ARG A 74 0.66 -13.22 15.96
N ASP A 75 1.36 -13.30 17.08
CA ASP A 75 1.86 -12.14 17.84
C ASP A 75 2.87 -11.30 17.06
N ASP A 76 3.69 -11.96 16.24
CA ASP A 76 4.56 -11.31 15.27
C ASP A 76 3.78 -10.58 14.15
N GLY A 77 2.53 -10.96 13.93
CA GLY A 77 1.61 -10.46 12.89
C GLY A 77 0.83 -9.18 13.22
N ILE A 78 1.14 -8.48 14.31
CA ILE A 78 0.44 -7.25 14.73
C ILE A 78 1.40 -6.11 15.07
N VAL A 79 0.94 -4.88 14.80
CA VAL A 79 1.61 -3.60 15.12
C VAL A 79 0.62 -2.69 15.83
N LYS A 80 1.10 -1.85 16.75
CA LYS A 80 0.25 -0.85 17.40
C LYS A 80 -0.25 0.18 16.36
N ALA A 81 -1.54 0.46 16.36
CA ALA A 81 -2.13 1.51 15.55
C ALA A 81 -1.68 2.89 16.04
N PRO A 82 -1.60 3.89 15.14
CA PRO A 82 -1.39 5.27 15.55
C PRO A 82 -2.50 5.75 16.48
N SER A 83 -2.12 6.40 17.58
CA SER A 83 -3.05 6.90 18.59
C SER A 83 -3.90 8.09 18.12
N ASN A 84 -3.45 8.78 17.06
CA ASN A 84 -4.12 9.95 16.49
C ASN A 84 -5.10 9.62 15.35
N LEU A 85 -5.24 8.35 14.95
CA LEU A 85 -6.10 7.96 13.83
C LEU A 85 -7.34 7.19 14.28
N PRO A 86 -8.51 7.47 13.68
CA PRO A 86 -9.66 6.58 13.79
C PRO A 86 -9.38 5.23 13.09
N TRP A 87 -10.19 4.22 13.39
CA TRP A 87 -10.00 2.86 12.91
C TRP A 87 -9.98 2.73 11.39
N GLU A 88 -10.86 3.45 10.71
CA GLU A 88 -10.97 3.42 9.26
C GLU A 88 -9.67 3.88 8.60
N GLU A 89 -9.00 4.85 9.22
CA GLU A 89 -7.71 5.36 8.76
C GLU A 89 -6.58 4.40 9.16
N ALA A 90 -6.55 3.94 10.41
CA ALA A 90 -5.56 3.00 10.92
C ALA A 90 -5.50 1.71 10.06
N ALA A 91 -6.65 1.17 9.69
CA ALA A 91 -6.76 -0.04 8.87
C ALA A 91 -6.14 0.09 7.47
N CYS A 92 -5.87 1.32 7.01
CA CYS A 92 -5.25 1.57 5.71
C CYS A 92 -3.73 1.47 5.71
N LEU A 93 -3.09 1.53 6.89
CA LEU A 93 -1.63 1.58 7.02
C LEU A 93 -0.94 0.29 6.58
N PRO A 94 -1.34 -0.92 6.99
CA PRO A 94 -0.52 -2.12 6.79
C PRO A 94 -0.10 -2.39 5.34
N VAL A 95 -1.06 -2.34 4.43
CA VAL A 95 -0.82 -2.67 3.03
C VAL A 95 -0.41 -1.43 2.25
N ALA A 96 -1.27 -0.40 2.23
CA ALA A 96 -1.04 0.77 1.38
C ALA A 96 0.04 1.68 1.95
N GLY A 97 -0.06 2.03 3.23
CA GLY A 97 0.94 2.85 3.91
C GLY A 97 2.30 2.14 4.02
N GLY A 98 2.32 0.87 4.41
CA GLY A 98 3.53 0.08 4.54
C GLY A 98 4.28 -0.06 3.21
N SER A 99 3.55 -0.33 2.12
CA SER A 99 4.16 -0.38 0.79
C SER A 99 4.71 0.97 0.35
N ALA A 100 3.99 2.08 0.63
CA ALA A 100 4.51 3.42 0.37
C ALA A 100 5.78 3.71 1.19
N TRP A 101 5.81 3.36 2.47
CA TRP A 101 6.98 3.52 3.33
C TRP A 101 8.19 2.73 2.84
N ASN A 102 7.99 1.46 2.48
CA ASN A 102 9.03 0.60 1.91
C ASN A 102 9.58 1.17 0.59
N ALA A 103 8.69 1.67 -0.28
CA ALA A 103 9.08 2.25 -1.56
C ALA A 103 9.93 3.52 -1.41
N LEU A 104 9.63 4.34 -0.40
CA LEU A 104 10.29 5.64 -0.18
C LEU A 104 11.58 5.53 0.65
N PHE A 105 11.66 4.62 1.62
CA PHE A 105 12.77 4.62 2.61
C PHE A 105 13.61 3.35 2.68
N HIS A 106 13.14 2.24 2.10
CA HIS A 106 13.84 0.94 2.18
C HIS A 106 14.38 0.47 0.82
N GLY A 107 14.48 1.39 -0.14
CA GLY A 107 15.28 1.19 -1.36
C GLY A 107 16.78 1.40 -1.11
N PRO A 108 17.64 1.21 -2.13
CA PRO A 108 19.08 1.49 -2.02
C PRO A 108 19.38 2.94 -1.62
N THR A 109 18.49 3.86 -1.95
CA THR A 109 18.54 5.25 -1.50
C THR A 109 17.19 5.62 -0.90
N PRO A 110 17.12 6.07 0.36
CA PRO A 110 15.91 6.64 0.93
C PRO A 110 15.67 8.08 0.45
N VAL A 111 14.40 8.49 0.40
CA VAL A 111 14.01 9.88 0.15
C VAL A 111 14.60 10.81 1.21
N LYS A 112 15.07 11.98 0.78
CA LYS A 112 15.53 13.07 1.64
C LYS A 112 14.88 14.41 1.28
N PRO A 113 14.91 15.41 2.19
CA PRO A 113 14.44 16.74 1.89
C PRO A 113 15.10 17.32 0.62
N GLY A 114 14.29 17.94 -0.24
CA GLY A 114 14.72 18.50 -1.52
C GLY A 114 14.75 17.53 -2.70
N ASP A 115 14.52 16.23 -2.48
CA ASP A 115 14.33 15.29 -3.58
C ASP A 115 13.04 15.55 -4.35
N PHE A 116 12.99 15.08 -5.60
CA PHE A 116 11.75 14.96 -6.35
C PHE A 116 11.25 13.52 -6.34
N VAL A 117 9.96 13.34 -6.04
CA VAL A 117 9.29 12.03 -6.04
C VAL A 117 8.12 12.06 -7.01
N LEU A 118 8.10 11.12 -7.95
CA LEU A 118 6.95 10.89 -8.83
C LEU A 118 6.06 9.77 -8.27
N THR A 119 4.76 10.01 -8.17
CA THR A 119 3.78 8.99 -7.79
C THR A 119 2.77 8.77 -8.91
N GLU A 120 2.58 7.51 -9.31
CA GLU A 120 1.60 7.17 -10.34
C GLU A 120 0.22 6.88 -9.74
N GLY A 121 -0.83 7.47 -10.32
CA GLY A 121 -2.21 7.25 -9.90
C GLY A 121 -2.60 7.98 -8.61
N THR A 122 -3.83 7.73 -8.17
CA THR A 122 -4.47 8.37 -7.01
C THR A 122 -5.15 7.36 -6.08
N GLY A 123 -4.76 6.09 -6.19
CA GLY A 123 -5.23 5.03 -5.29
C GLY A 123 -4.54 5.11 -3.92
N GLY A 124 -4.98 4.26 -3.00
CA GLY A 124 -4.54 4.30 -1.59
C GLY A 124 -3.03 4.32 -1.37
N LEU A 125 -2.25 3.55 -2.14
CA LEU A 125 -0.78 3.57 -2.02
C LEU A 125 -0.22 4.92 -2.48
N SER A 126 -0.65 5.39 -3.65
CA SER A 126 -0.19 6.66 -4.23
C SER A 126 -0.50 7.84 -3.31
N THR A 127 -1.69 7.87 -2.69
CA THR A 127 -2.05 8.94 -1.73
C THR A 127 -1.18 8.92 -0.48
N PHE A 128 -0.83 7.74 0.05
CA PHE A 128 0.14 7.65 1.14
C PHE A 128 1.52 8.13 0.69
N ALA A 129 1.98 7.71 -0.49
CA ALA A 129 3.29 8.10 -1.00
C ALA A 129 3.40 9.62 -1.16
N ILE A 130 2.33 10.29 -1.63
CA ILE A 130 2.28 11.75 -1.72
C ILE A 130 2.44 12.38 -0.33
N GLN A 131 1.63 11.98 0.65
CA GLN A 131 1.64 12.57 1.99
C GLN A 131 2.98 12.34 2.70
N ILE A 132 3.50 11.12 2.63
CA ILE A 132 4.75 10.73 3.30
C ILE A 132 5.95 11.44 2.66
N ALA A 133 6.04 11.47 1.32
CA ALA A 133 7.14 12.15 0.63
C ALA A 133 7.10 13.66 0.86
N SER A 134 5.91 14.27 0.83
CA SER A 134 5.71 15.69 1.13
C SER A 134 6.14 16.02 2.57
N ALA A 135 5.71 15.21 3.55
CA ALA A 135 6.13 15.36 4.95
C ALA A 135 7.64 15.16 5.15
N ALA A 136 8.30 14.35 4.32
CA ALA A 136 9.75 14.19 4.30
C ALA A 136 10.51 15.35 3.63
N GLY A 137 9.81 16.39 3.17
CA GLY A 137 10.39 17.58 2.54
C GLY A 137 10.72 17.41 1.06
N ALA A 138 10.19 16.38 0.40
CA ALA A 138 10.35 16.19 -1.04
C ALA A 138 9.32 17.00 -1.85
N SER A 139 9.67 17.35 -3.08
CA SER A 139 8.72 17.89 -4.07
C SER A 139 8.05 16.75 -4.81
N VAL A 140 6.74 16.60 -4.64
CA VAL A 140 5.99 15.47 -5.20
C VAL A 140 5.32 15.85 -6.52
N ILE A 141 5.49 15.00 -7.53
CA ILE A 141 4.78 15.07 -8.81
C ILE A 141 3.80 13.90 -8.86
N SER A 142 2.50 14.15 -9.03
CA SER A 142 1.49 13.08 -9.10
C SER A 142 0.87 12.98 -10.50
N THR A 143 0.65 11.76 -11.00
CA THR A 143 -0.01 11.53 -12.30
C THR A 143 -1.40 10.94 -12.15
N SER A 144 -2.32 11.29 -13.05
CA SER A 144 -3.70 10.75 -13.13
C SER A 144 -4.29 11.02 -14.52
N SER A 145 -5.36 10.31 -14.90
CA SER A 145 -6.15 10.64 -16.10
C SER A 145 -7.20 11.72 -15.86
N SER A 146 -7.40 12.15 -14.62
CA SER A 146 -8.48 13.05 -14.21
C SER A 146 -7.93 14.23 -13.41
N ASP A 147 -8.25 15.46 -13.86
CA ASP A 147 -7.87 16.69 -13.17
C ASP A 147 -8.52 16.80 -11.79
N ASP A 148 -9.78 16.38 -11.64
CA ASP A 148 -10.48 16.38 -10.35
C ASP A 148 -9.74 15.52 -9.31
N LYS A 149 -9.21 14.37 -9.74
CA LYS A 149 -8.38 13.51 -8.87
C LYS A 149 -7.03 14.16 -8.55
N LEU A 150 -6.46 14.92 -9.48
CA LEU A 150 -5.21 15.66 -9.27
C LEU A 150 -5.38 16.83 -8.29
N GLU A 151 -6.56 17.46 -8.23
CA GLU A 151 -6.85 18.45 -7.20
C GLU A 151 -6.86 17.84 -5.79
N VAL A 152 -7.27 16.57 -5.65
CA VAL A 152 -7.09 15.84 -4.38
C VAL A 152 -5.61 15.62 -4.09
N ALA A 153 -4.82 15.19 -5.08
CA ALA A 153 -3.39 14.97 -4.91
C ALA A 153 -2.66 16.25 -4.44
N LYS A 154 -3.02 17.42 -4.96
CA LYS A 154 -2.47 18.71 -4.49
C LYS A 154 -2.79 18.98 -3.03
N ARG A 155 -4.04 18.75 -2.60
CA ARG A 155 -4.44 18.89 -1.18
C ARG A 155 -3.69 17.94 -0.25
N LEU A 156 -3.25 16.80 -0.76
CA LEU A 156 -2.46 15.82 -0.02
C LEU A 156 -0.95 16.13 0.02
N GLY A 157 -0.49 17.18 -0.67
CA GLY A 157 0.91 17.61 -0.66
C GLY A 157 1.66 17.43 -1.98
N ALA A 158 0.98 17.09 -3.08
CA ALA A 158 1.61 17.10 -4.41
C ALA A 158 1.97 18.54 -4.82
N THR A 159 3.26 18.79 -5.07
CA THR A 159 3.78 20.07 -5.57
C THR A 159 3.36 20.31 -7.02
N TYR A 160 3.41 19.26 -7.83
CA TYR A 160 3.03 19.30 -9.25
C TYR A 160 2.12 18.13 -9.60
N THR A 161 1.35 18.30 -10.67
CA THR A 161 0.41 17.29 -11.15
C THR A 161 0.44 17.17 -12.66
N ILE A 162 0.34 15.96 -13.18
CA ILE A 162 0.32 15.70 -14.64
C ILE A 162 -0.92 14.87 -15.00
N ASN A 163 -1.73 15.41 -15.89
CA ASN A 163 -2.78 14.63 -16.51
C ASN A 163 -2.21 13.83 -17.69
N TYR A 164 -1.99 12.53 -17.51
CA TYR A 164 -1.36 11.69 -18.54
C TYR A 164 -2.28 11.43 -19.76
N ALA A 165 -3.60 11.64 -19.64
CA ALA A 165 -4.50 11.57 -20.78
C ALA A 165 -4.31 12.76 -21.74
N LYS A 166 -3.91 13.92 -21.19
CA LYS A 166 -3.54 15.13 -21.96
C LYS A 166 -2.07 15.12 -22.38
N HIS A 167 -1.21 14.50 -21.56
CA HIS A 167 0.23 14.43 -21.76
C HIS A 167 0.70 12.97 -21.70
N PRO A 168 0.51 12.17 -22.77
CA PRO A 168 0.87 10.76 -22.77
C PRO A 168 2.37 10.51 -22.60
N LYS A 169 3.21 11.45 -23.04
CA LYS A 169 4.66 11.49 -22.77
C LYS A 169 4.95 12.29 -21.51
N TRP A 170 4.36 11.89 -20.39
CA TRP A 170 4.42 12.66 -19.15
C TRP A 170 5.85 12.77 -18.58
N SER A 171 6.78 11.91 -18.99
CA SER A 171 8.20 12.04 -18.60
C SER A 171 8.81 13.37 -19.07
N GLU A 172 8.37 13.92 -20.21
CA GLU A 172 8.79 15.24 -20.70
C GLU A 172 8.31 16.37 -19.77
N LYS A 173 7.07 16.27 -19.26
CA LYS A 173 6.52 17.22 -18.26
C LYS A 173 7.24 17.11 -16.92
N VAL A 174 7.62 15.89 -16.52
CA VAL A 174 8.45 15.69 -15.32
C VAL A 174 9.81 16.40 -15.47
N LEU A 175 10.45 16.27 -16.63
CA LEU A 175 11.71 16.98 -16.90
C LEU A 175 11.50 18.50 -16.87
N GLU A 176 10.42 19.02 -17.44
CA GLU A 176 10.09 20.45 -17.36
C GLU A 176 9.97 20.94 -15.90
N PHE A 177 9.22 20.24 -15.06
CA PHE A 177 9.02 20.62 -13.65
C PHE A 177 10.30 20.52 -12.81
N THR A 178 11.24 19.67 -13.23
CA THR A 178 12.51 19.42 -12.52
C THR A 178 13.68 20.19 -13.12
N GLY A 179 13.44 21.14 -14.04
CA GLY A 179 14.52 21.89 -14.69
C GLY A 179 15.47 20.99 -15.51
N ASN A 180 14.91 19.99 -16.18
CA ASN A 180 15.59 18.94 -16.95
C ASN A 180 16.50 18.01 -16.13
N ARG A 181 16.37 18.00 -14.79
CA ARG A 181 17.12 17.10 -13.90
C ARG A 181 16.54 15.70 -13.88
N GLY A 182 15.21 15.57 -13.88
CA GLY A 182 14.49 14.33 -13.56
C GLY A 182 14.28 14.13 -12.06
N VAL A 183 13.48 13.11 -11.71
CA VAL A 183 13.13 12.79 -10.31
C VAL A 183 14.11 11.82 -9.67
N ASP A 184 14.24 11.91 -8.34
CA ASP A 184 15.07 11.01 -7.54
C ASP A 184 14.40 9.65 -7.40
N HIS A 185 13.08 9.63 -7.16
CA HIS A 185 12.28 8.43 -6.93
C HIS A 185 11.02 8.40 -7.79
N VAL A 186 10.67 7.21 -8.27
CA VAL A 186 9.35 6.91 -8.86
C VAL A 186 8.70 5.79 -8.06
N VAL A 187 7.46 6.02 -7.62
CA VAL A 187 6.57 5.03 -6.99
C VAL A 187 5.59 4.56 -8.06
N ASP A 188 5.88 3.40 -8.67
CA ASP A 188 5.13 2.82 -9.78
C ASP A 188 4.18 1.71 -9.29
N VAL A 189 2.89 1.92 -9.54
CA VAL A 189 1.81 0.96 -9.22
C VAL A 189 1.17 0.36 -10.47
N ILE A 190 1.61 0.75 -11.65
CA ILE A 190 0.98 0.46 -12.94
C ILE A 190 1.70 -0.69 -13.65
N GLY A 191 3.03 -0.67 -13.66
CA GLY A 191 3.89 -1.73 -14.19
C GLY A 191 4.25 -1.53 -15.66
N LEU A 192 4.18 -2.62 -16.43
CA LEU A 192 4.71 -2.69 -17.80
C LEU A 192 4.26 -1.54 -18.73
N PRO A 193 2.99 -1.07 -18.71
CA PRO A 193 2.56 -0.01 -19.62
C PRO A 193 3.27 1.34 -19.43
N THR A 194 3.70 1.68 -18.22
CA THR A 194 4.31 2.98 -17.89
C THR A 194 5.81 2.89 -17.60
N ALA A 195 6.36 1.68 -17.46
CA ALA A 195 7.74 1.45 -17.04
C ALA A 195 8.79 2.24 -17.85
N ALA A 196 8.61 2.40 -19.16
CA ALA A 196 9.54 3.19 -19.98
C ALA A 196 9.49 4.69 -19.64
N GLU A 197 8.30 5.27 -19.44
CA GLU A 197 8.15 6.67 -19.04
C GLU A 197 8.66 6.89 -17.61
N ALA A 198 8.38 5.95 -16.70
CA ALA A 198 8.92 5.97 -15.33
C ALA A 198 10.44 6.04 -15.33
N VAL A 199 11.12 5.14 -16.05
CA VAL A 199 12.59 5.14 -16.12
C VAL A 199 13.13 6.39 -16.82
N ARG A 200 12.46 6.90 -17.86
CA ARG A 200 12.87 8.15 -18.54
C ARG A 200 12.78 9.37 -17.62
N SER A 201 11.79 9.41 -16.75
CA SER A 201 11.56 10.53 -15.83
C SER A 201 12.63 10.68 -14.73
N LEU A 202 13.40 9.61 -14.48
CA LEU A 202 14.46 9.61 -13.47
C LEU A 202 15.63 10.51 -13.84
N ARG A 203 16.22 11.15 -12.83
CA ARG A 203 17.56 11.73 -12.95
C ARG A 203 18.64 10.65 -13.09
N THR A 204 19.86 11.07 -13.41
CA THR A 204 21.05 10.23 -13.29
C THR A 204 21.16 9.70 -11.85
N GLY A 205 21.31 8.39 -11.69
CA GLY A 205 21.34 7.71 -10.38
C GLY A 205 20.01 7.70 -9.64
N GLY A 206 18.89 8.00 -10.30
CA GLY A 206 17.55 7.89 -9.72
C GLY A 206 17.02 6.46 -9.70
N GLN A 207 15.94 6.23 -8.96
CA GLN A 207 15.34 4.92 -8.77
C GLN A 207 13.84 4.89 -9.10
N VAL A 208 13.41 3.88 -9.85
CA VAL A 208 12.00 3.45 -9.90
C VAL A 208 11.78 2.22 -9.03
N THR A 209 10.72 2.24 -8.22
CA THR A 209 10.24 1.09 -7.47
C THR A 209 8.91 0.63 -8.07
N PHE A 210 8.92 -0.56 -8.68
CA PHE A 210 7.75 -1.24 -9.22
C PHE A 210 7.07 -2.06 -8.13
N ILE A 211 5.82 -1.72 -7.84
CA ILE A 211 5.04 -2.29 -6.73
C ILE A 211 3.83 -3.07 -7.25
N GLY A 212 3.20 -2.60 -8.32
CA GLY A 212 1.94 -3.13 -8.81
C GLY A 212 1.90 -3.32 -10.32
N PHE A 213 0.88 -4.06 -10.77
CA PHE A 213 0.59 -4.34 -12.18
C PHE A 213 -0.79 -3.82 -12.58
N LEU A 214 -1.23 -2.68 -12.02
CA LEU A 214 -2.59 -2.14 -12.26
C LEU A 214 -2.87 -1.85 -13.74
N GLY A 215 -1.83 -1.61 -14.54
CA GLY A 215 -1.96 -1.38 -15.98
C GLY A 215 -2.20 -2.66 -16.80
N GLY A 216 -2.12 -3.84 -16.18
CA GLY A 216 -2.29 -5.12 -16.86
C GLY A 216 -1.09 -5.54 -17.70
N GLN A 217 -1.33 -6.42 -18.66
CA GLN A 217 -0.30 -6.96 -19.54
C GLN A 217 0.10 -5.95 -20.63
N ALA A 218 1.40 -5.81 -20.86
CA ALA A 218 1.95 -5.08 -21.99
C ALA A 218 3.27 -5.73 -22.42
N PRO A 219 3.73 -5.54 -23.67
CA PRO A 219 5.07 -5.98 -24.06
C PRO A 219 6.12 -5.31 -23.16
N PRO A 220 7.12 -6.06 -22.67
CA PRO A 220 8.15 -5.47 -21.84
C PRO A 220 8.97 -4.45 -22.65
N PRO A 221 9.13 -3.21 -22.16
CA PRO A 221 9.97 -2.22 -22.85
C PRO A 221 11.46 -2.56 -22.68
N ASP A 222 12.30 -2.09 -23.62
CA ASP A 222 13.75 -2.10 -23.41
C ASP A 222 14.13 -1.00 -22.40
N LEU A 223 14.42 -1.43 -21.18
CA LEU A 223 14.90 -0.56 -20.11
C LEU A 223 16.43 -0.52 -20.02
N VAL A 224 17.14 -1.50 -20.58
CA VAL A 224 18.59 -1.70 -20.35
C VAL A 224 19.38 -0.48 -20.77
N ASN A 225 19.15 0.02 -21.98
CA ASN A 225 19.84 1.19 -22.51
C ASN A 225 19.60 2.44 -21.65
N THR A 226 18.36 2.66 -21.22
CA THR A 226 17.99 3.84 -20.42
C THR A 226 18.56 3.77 -19.00
N LEU A 227 18.59 2.57 -18.41
CA LEU A 227 19.18 2.33 -17.10
C LEU A 227 20.70 2.55 -17.13
N LEU A 228 21.39 1.99 -18.13
CA LEU A 228 22.84 2.13 -18.29
C LEU A 228 23.26 3.57 -18.55
N ALA A 229 22.58 4.28 -19.44
CA ALA A 229 22.93 5.65 -19.82
C ALA A 229 22.89 6.64 -18.65
N GLY A 230 22.03 6.39 -17.65
CA GLY A 230 21.88 7.25 -16.48
C GLY A 230 22.35 6.64 -15.16
N GLY A 231 22.92 5.43 -15.16
CA GLY A 231 23.23 4.69 -13.92
C GLY A 231 22.02 4.53 -12.99
N LYS A 232 20.83 4.30 -13.55
CA LYS A 232 19.55 4.29 -12.83
C LYS A 232 19.25 2.93 -12.21
N THR A 233 18.38 2.90 -11.21
CA THR A 233 17.95 1.66 -10.54
C THR A 233 16.49 1.34 -10.86
N ALA A 234 16.23 0.09 -11.23
CA ALA A 234 14.89 -0.49 -11.24
C ALA A 234 14.79 -1.53 -10.12
N ARG A 235 13.85 -1.32 -9.19
CA ARG A 235 13.61 -2.20 -8.04
C ARG A 235 12.21 -2.78 -8.13
N GLY A 236 12.09 -4.10 -8.03
CA GLY A 236 10.82 -4.74 -7.67
C GLY A 236 10.63 -4.74 -6.16
N MET A 237 9.40 -4.57 -5.69
CA MET A 237 9.08 -4.57 -4.27
C MET A 237 7.77 -5.32 -4.01
N LEU A 238 7.75 -6.09 -2.93
CA LEU A 238 6.55 -6.75 -2.40
C LEU A 238 6.45 -6.47 -0.90
N ALA A 239 5.23 -6.18 -0.45
CA ALA A 239 4.87 -6.02 0.96
C ALA A 239 5.75 -4.99 1.74
N ALA A 240 5.62 -5.00 3.06
CA ALA A 240 6.44 -4.25 4.00
C ALA A 240 6.50 -5.03 5.32
N SER A 241 7.65 -5.04 5.99
CA SER A 241 7.85 -5.82 7.20
C SER A 241 7.30 -5.12 8.45
N LYS A 242 7.20 -5.84 9.58
CA LYS A 242 6.76 -5.28 10.86
C LYS A 242 7.56 -4.04 11.27
N PRO A 243 8.91 -4.04 11.28
CA PRO A 243 9.68 -2.86 11.64
C PRO A 243 9.38 -1.65 10.75
N MET A 244 9.16 -1.87 9.44
CA MET A 244 8.79 -0.80 8.50
C MET A 244 7.43 -0.20 8.84
N ILE A 245 6.45 -1.02 9.25
CA ILE A 245 5.13 -0.52 9.65
C ILE A 245 5.22 0.22 11.00
N GLU A 246 6.04 -0.24 11.94
CA GLU A 246 6.28 0.46 13.20
C GLU A 246 6.94 1.83 12.98
N GLU A 247 7.88 1.94 12.03
CA GLU A 247 8.44 3.21 11.58
C GLU A 247 7.38 4.12 10.96
N LEU A 248 6.54 3.58 10.08
CA LEU A 248 5.42 4.31 9.48
C LEU A 248 4.47 4.84 10.55
N VAL A 249 4.10 4.03 11.55
CA VAL A 249 3.21 4.46 12.65
C VAL A 249 3.80 5.67 13.36
N ARG A 250 5.09 5.63 13.72
CA ARG A 250 5.76 6.79 14.34
C ARG A 250 5.73 8.01 13.42
N ALA A 251 6.00 7.84 12.14
CA ALA A 251 5.99 8.94 11.18
C ALA A 251 4.59 9.56 11.01
N VAL A 252 3.55 8.72 10.99
CA VAL A 252 2.15 9.13 10.91
C VAL A 252 1.74 9.94 12.14
N GLU A 253 2.09 9.49 13.34
CA GLU A 253 1.81 10.20 14.59
C GLU A 253 2.54 11.54 14.64
N MET A 254 3.86 11.55 14.36
CA MET A 254 4.68 12.77 14.44
C MET A 254 4.28 13.85 13.43
N ASN A 255 3.83 13.46 12.24
CA ASN A 255 3.47 14.40 11.17
C ASN A 255 1.96 14.61 11.04
N ASN A 256 1.17 14.01 11.94
CA ASN A 256 -0.29 14.02 11.90
C ASN A 256 -0.86 13.68 10.51
N ILE A 257 -0.35 12.61 9.89
CA ILE A 257 -0.76 12.19 8.55
C ILE A 257 -2.07 11.41 8.64
N HIS A 258 -3.14 11.98 8.09
CA HIS A 258 -4.43 11.31 7.96
C HIS A 258 -4.56 10.64 6.58
N PRO A 259 -4.65 9.30 6.50
CA PRO A 259 -4.86 8.58 5.24
C PRO A 259 -6.05 9.10 4.44
N GLN A 260 -5.88 9.28 3.12
CA GLN A 260 -7.00 9.63 2.25
C GLN A 260 -7.98 8.45 2.14
N ILE A 261 -9.09 8.54 2.87
CA ILE A 261 -10.25 7.67 2.68
C ILE A 261 -11.10 8.25 1.56
N GLY A 262 -11.40 7.43 0.56
CA GLY A 262 -12.30 7.82 -0.52
C GLY A 262 -13.75 7.51 -0.17
N GLN A 263 -14.02 6.29 0.31
CA GLN A 263 -15.36 5.83 0.68
C GLN A 263 -15.29 4.84 1.83
N VAL A 264 -16.30 4.90 2.70
CA VAL A 264 -16.53 3.94 3.78
C VAL A 264 -17.87 3.26 3.54
N PHE A 265 -17.89 1.94 3.69
CA PHE A 265 -19.06 1.10 3.57
C PHE A 265 -19.28 0.35 4.88
N ASP A 266 -20.53 0.01 5.19
CA ASP A 266 -20.83 -0.86 6.32
C ASP A 266 -20.66 -2.34 5.93
N TRP A 267 -20.56 -3.22 6.93
CA TRP A 267 -20.33 -4.67 6.77
C TRP A 267 -21.22 -5.32 5.69
N ASN A 268 -22.51 -5.00 5.72
CA ASN A 268 -23.54 -5.49 4.80
C ASN A 268 -23.45 -4.91 3.38
N GLU A 269 -22.55 -3.95 3.14
CA GLU A 269 -22.32 -3.32 1.84
C GLU A 269 -21.01 -3.78 1.17
N ALA A 270 -20.36 -4.82 1.68
CA ALA A 270 -19.08 -5.32 1.16
C ALA A 270 -19.04 -5.47 -0.38
N ARG A 271 -20.11 -6.01 -0.99
CA ARG A 271 -20.20 -6.13 -2.46
C ARG A 271 -20.13 -4.77 -3.18
N LYS A 272 -20.77 -3.74 -2.63
CA LYS A 272 -20.69 -2.37 -3.17
C LYS A 272 -19.29 -1.80 -3.02
N ALA A 273 -18.64 -2.07 -1.89
CA ALA A 273 -17.26 -1.65 -1.65
C ALA A 273 -16.30 -2.24 -2.69
N TYR A 274 -16.41 -3.53 -2.99
CA TYR A 274 -15.62 -4.17 -4.05
C TYR A 274 -15.93 -3.63 -5.44
N ALA A 275 -17.19 -3.36 -5.76
CA ALA A 275 -17.57 -2.74 -7.03
C ALA A 275 -17.00 -1.31 -7.16
N ALA A 276 -17.06 -0.52 -6.09
CA ALA A 276 -16.47 0.82 -6.04
C ALA A 276 -14.94 0.77 -6.26
N LEU A 277 -14.25 -0.17 -5.60
CA LEU A 277 -12.82 -0.40 -5.81
C LEU A 277 -12.51 -0.78 -7.27
N ALA A 278 -13.26 -1.73 -7.84
CA ALA A 278 -13.07 -2.19 -9.21
C ALA A 278 -13.33 -1.11 -10.27
N SER A 279 -14.19 -0.12 -9.97
CA SER A 279 -14.45 0.99 -10.89
C SER A 279 -13.24 1.91 -11.12
N GLY A 280 -12.26 1.90 -10.22
CA GLY A 280 -11.11 2.81 -10.26
C GLY A 280 -11.47 4.30 -10.09
N SER A 281 -12.72 4.62 -9.75
CA SER A 281 -13.21 6.00 -9.60
C SER A 281 -12.78 6.65 -8.27
N VAL A 282 -12.57 5.84 -7.23
CA VAL A 282 -12.26 6.29 -5.88
C VAL A 282 -10.82 6.78 -5.77
N VAL A 283 -10.64 7.96 -5.18
CA VAL A 283 -9.32 8.48 -4.77
C VAL A 283 -9.03 8.02 -3.35
N GLY A 284 -7.85 7.42 -3.13
CA GLY A 284 -7.45 6.88 -1.84
C GLY A 284 -8.00 5.49 -1.55
N LYS A 285 -8.44 5.26 -0.32
CA LYS A 285 -8.85 3.94 0.20
C LYS A 285 -10.36 3.75 0.26
N VAL A 286 -10.80 2.55 -0.10
CA VAL A 286 -12.13 2.04 0.24
C VAL A 286 -12.01 1.24 1.53
N VAL A 287 -12.88 1.52 2.50
CA VAL A 287 -12.90 0.88 3.82
C VAL A 287 -14.26 0.23 4.05
N ILE A 288 -14.27 -0.92 4.72
CA ILE A 288 -15.50 -1.57 5.20
C ILE A 288 -15.43 -1.62 6.73
N ARG A 289 -16.46 -1.12 7.40
CA ARG A 289 -16.60 -1.22 8.86
C ARG A 289 -17.10 -2.61 9.26
N ILE A 290 -16.56 -3.13 10.35
CA ILE A 290 -16.87 -4.45 10.91
C ILE A 290 -17.55 -4.29 12.26
#